data_AF-A0A482WNS4-F1
#
_entry.id   AF-A0A482WNS4-F1
#
_cell.length_a   1.000
_cell.length_b   1.000
_cell.length_c   1.000
_cell.angle_alpha   90.00
_cell.angle_beta   90.00
_cell.angle_gamma   90.00
#
_symmetry.space_group_name_H-M   'P 1'
#
loop_
_entity.id
_entity.type
_entity.pdbx_description
1 polymer ?
#
loop_
_entity_poly.entity_id
_entity_poly.type
_entity_poly.pdbx_seq_one_letter_code
_entity_poly.pdbx_strand_id
1 'polypeptide(L)'
;MQIFVKTLTGKTITLEVEPSDTIDNVKAKIQDKEVVTFPAEEQNYLDSLVQAMSRRGSESLVDENGKISRLRRECDNDTCGAGVFMAAMEDRHYCGKCSKTLVFTSPDE
;
A
#
# COMPACT_ATOMS: atom_id res chain seq x y z
N MET A 1 -21.32 -7.51 28.60
CA MET A 1 -21.91 -6.30 29.22
C MET A 1 -21.93 -5.20 28.16
N GLN A 2 -22.92 -4.31 28.15
CA GLN A 2 -22.99 -3.22 27.17
C GLN A 2 -22.69 -1.88 27.85
N ILE A 3 -21.84 -1.07 27.24
CA ILE A 3 -21.51 0.27 27.70
C ILE A 3 -21.78 1.30 26.60
N PHE A 4 -22.09 2.53 27.01
CA PHE A 4 -22.33 3.66 26.13
C PHE A 4 -21.17 4.64 26.24
N VAL A 5 -20.50 4.92 25.12
CA VAL A 5 -19.39 5.86 25.05
C VAL A 5 -19.83 7.07 24.23
N LYS A 6 -19.75 8.26 24.83
CA LYS A 6 -19.88 9.53 24.11
C LYS A 6 -18.51 9.98 23.65
N THR A 7 -18.35 10.16 22.35
CA THR A 7 -17.09 10.61 21.77
C THR A 7 -17.08 12.14 21.66
N LEU A 8 -15.89 12.72 21.44
CA LEU A 8 -15.73 14.18 21.37
C LEU A 8 -16.49 14.82 20.20
N THR A 9 -16.86 14.02 19.20
CA THR A 9 -17.70 14.43 18.06
C THR A 9 -19.20 14.45 18.40
N GLY A 10 -19.57 14.09 19.64
CA GLY A 10 -20.97 14.04 20.09
C GLY A 10 -21.71 12.76 19.71
N LYS A 11 -21.06 11.81 19.04
CA LYS A 11 -21.65 10.51 18.69
C LYS A 11 -21.68 9.60 19.92
N THR A 12 -22.79 8.90 20.11
CA THR A 12 -22.90 7.86 21.14
C THR A 12 -22.72 6.49 20.49
N ILE A 13 -21.75 5.72 20.96
CA ILE A 13 -21.40 4.40 20.44
C ILE A 13 -21.74 3.35 21.48
N THR A 14 -22.36 2.26 21.03
CA THR A 14 -22.64 1.08 21.85
C THR A 14 -21.50 0.06 21.71
N LEU A 15 -20.93 -0.34 22.84
CA LEU A 15 -19.82 -1.29 22.91
C LEU A 15 -20.21 -2.49 23.76
N GLU A 16 -19.98 -3.68 23.22
CA GLU A 16 -20.04 -4.91 23.98
C GLU A 16 -18.65 -5.18 24.56
N VAL A 17 -18.61 -5.28 25.89
CA VAL A 17 -17.41 -5.48 26.68
C VAL A 17 -17.58 -6.67 27.60
N GLU A 18 -16.53 -7.44 27.77
CA GLU A 18 -16.45 -8.49 28.77
C GLU A 18 -15.83 -7.95 30.06
N PRO A 19 -16.18 -8.46 31.26
CA PRO A 19 -15.56 -8.03 32.51
C PRO A 19 -14.05 -8.34 32.58
N SER A 20 -13.54 -9.18 31.68
CA SER A 20 -12.12 -9.47 31.46
C SER A 20 -11.39 -8.43 30.59
N ASP A 21 -12.13 -7.57 29.87
CA ASP A 21 -11.52 -6.57 29.00
C ASP A 21 -10.81 -5.49 29.83
N THR A 22 -9.56 -5.19 29.45
CA THR A 22 -8.82 -4.05 30.01
C THR A 22 -9.24 -2.74 29.34
N ILE A 23 -8.92 -1.61 29.98
CA ILE A 23 -9.21 -0.28 29.43
C ILE A 23 -8.58 -0.09 28.05
N ASP A 24 -7.38 -0.63 27.81
CA ASP A 24 -6.71 -0.51 26.52
C ASP A 24 -7.41 -1.33 25.43
N ASN A 25 -7.94 -2.52 25.77
CA ASN A 25 -8.79 -3.29 24.86
C ASN A 25 -10.08 -2.53 24.52
N VAL A 26 -10.69 -1.86 25.50
CA VAL A 26 -11.89 -1.05 25.27
C VAL A 26 -11.58 0.16 24.38
N LYS A 27 -10.43 0.82 24.54
CA LYS A 27 -9.99 1.92 23.66
C LYS A 27 -9.78 1.45 22.21
N ALA A 28 -9.15 0.30 22.01
CA ALA A 28 -9.00 -0.28 20.67
C ALA A 28 -10.38 -0.54 20.02
N LYS A 29 -11.30 -1.17 20.77
CA LYS A 29 -12.68 -1.40 20.30
C LYS A 29 -13.45 -0.11 19.99
N ILE A 30 -13.18 1.00 20.69
CA ILE A 30 -13.74 2.32 20.37
C ILE A 30 -13.18 2.84 19.05
N GLN A 31 -11.85 2.78 18.86
CA GLN A 31 -11.20 3.26 17.63
C GLN A 31 -11.65 2.49 16.39
N ASP A 32 -11.85 1.17 16.50
CA ASP A 32 -12.36 0.34 15.41
C ASP A 32 -13.80 0.70 15.01
N LYS A 33 -14.63 1.17 15.96
CA LYS A 33 -16.02 1.58 15.71
C LYS A 33 -16.18 3.05 15.35
N GLU A 34 -15.23 3.89 15.76
CA GLU A 34 -15.03 5.24 15.25
C GLU A 34 -14.26 5.22 13.92
N VAL A 35 -14.62 4.32 13.01
CA VAL A 35 -14.24 4.45 11.59
C VAL A 35 -14.45 5.92 11.24
N VAL A 36 -13.35 6.59 10.88
CA VAL A 36 -13.37 7.97 10.39
C VAL A 36 -14.23 7.93 9.14
N THR A 37 -15.51 8.26 9.31
CA THR A 37 -16.44 8.37 8.18
C THR A 37 -16.04 9.64 7.47
N PHE A 38 -15.12 9.51 6.52
CA PHE A 38 -14.90 10.54 5.52
C PHE A 38 -16.24 10.74 4.79
N PRO A 39 -16.74 11.98 4.64
CA PRO A 39 -17.83 12.26 3.74
C PRO A 39 -17.53 11.62 2.37
N ALA A 40 -18.52 11.01 1.72
CA ALA A 40 -18.31 10.20 0.52
C ALA A 40 -17.51 10.93 -0.60
N GLU A 41 -17.56 12.27 -0.66
CA GLU A 41 -16.72 13.08 -1.56
C GLU A 41 -15.22 13.02 -1.24
N GLU A 42 -14.82 13.04 0.03
CA GLU A 42 -13.39 12.94 0.43
C GLU A 42 -12.85 11.52 0.22
N GLN A 43 -13.71 10.51 0.38
CA GLN A 43 -13.34 9.11 0.18
C GLN A 43 -13.05 8.81 -1.29
N ASN A 44 -13.88 9.32 -2.20
CA ASN A 44 -13.66 9.23 -3.64
C ASN A 44 -12.36 9.92 -4.08
N TYR A 45 -12.03 11.07 -3.47
CA TYR A 45 -10.76 11.75 -3.74
C TYR A 45 -9.56 10.91 -3.31
N LEU A 46 -9.59 10.35 -2.09
CA LEU A 46 -8.53 9.48 -1.58
C LEU A 46 -8.39 8.19 -2.41
N ASP A 47 -9.49 7.56 -2.79
CA ASP A 47 -9.49 6.37 -3.66
C ASP A 47 -8.93 6.70 -5.05
N SER A 48 -9.30 7.87 -5.60
CA SER A 48 -8.73 8.35 -6.87
C SER A 48 -7.22 8.62 -6.75
N LEU A 49 -6.76 9.13 -5.60
CA LEU A 49 -5.33 9.37 -5.34
C LEU A 49 -4.58 8.05 -5.19
N VAL A 50 -5.10 7.09 -4.43
CA VAL A 50 -4.52 5.75 -4.29
C VAL A 50 -4.47 5.05 -5.64
N GLN A 51 -5.53 5.14 -6.45
CA GLN A 51 -5.56 4.55 -7.78
C GLN A 51 -4.64 5.29 -8.77
N ALA A 52 -4.52 6.61 -8.68
CA ALA A 52 -3.55 7.39 -9.46
C ALA A 52 -2.11 7.08 -9.06
N MET A 53 -1.84 6.84 -7.77
CA MET A 53 -0.54 6.37 -7.28
C MET A 53 -0.24 4.96 -7.81
N SER A 54 -1.21 4.04 -7.80
CA SER A 54 -1.05 2.71 -8.40
C SER A 54 -0.84 2.76 -9.93
N ARG A 55 -1.41 3.74 -10.63
CA ARG A 55 -1.20 3.98 -12.06
C ARG A 55 0.15 4.62 -12.39
N ARG A 56 0.87 5.18 -11.41
CA ARG A 56 2.30 5.53 -11.58
C ARG A 56 3.13 4.25 -11.53
N GLY A 57 2.98 3.42 -12.56
CA GLY A 57 3.85 2.30 -12.87
C GLY A 57 4.13 1.36 -11.70
N SER A 58 3.09 0.75 -11.13
CA SER A 58 3.21 -0.34 -10.16
C SER A 58 4.35 -1.29 -10.53
N GLU A 59 5.40 -1.32 -9.71
CA GLU A 59 6.59 -2.16 -9.90
C GLU A 59 6.34 -3.62 -9.54
N SER A 60 5.13 -3.92 -9.07
CA SER A 60 4.70 -5.24 -8.66
C SER A 60 3.22 -5.48 -8.97
N LEU A 61 2.89 -6.68 -9.43
CA LEU A 61 1.53 -7.20 -9.44
C LEU A 61 1.27 -7.94 -8.14
N VAL A 62 0.03 -7.83 -7.64
CA VAL A 62 -0.45 -8.63 -6.52
C VAL A 62 -1.47 -9.61 -7.09
N ASP A 63 -1.17 -10.90 -7.00
CA ASP A 63 -2.07 -11.97 -7.43
C ASP A 63 -3.25 -12.10 -6.44
N GLU A 64 -4.35 -12.75 -6.85
CA GLU A 64 -5.55 -12.98 -6.03
C GLU A 64 -5.26 -13.70 -4.69
N ASN A 65 -4.15 -14.44 -4.64
CA ASN A 65 -3.66 -15.12 -3.44
C ASN A 65 -2.79 -14.23 -2.53
N GLY A 66 -2.69 -12.93 -2.80
CA GLY A 66 -1.85 -11.98 -2.08
C GLY A 66 -0.35 -12.12 -2.37
N LYS A 67 0.03 -12.87 -3.41
CA LYS A 67 1.43 -13.03 -3.80
C LYS A 67 1.89 -11.80 -4.61
N ILE A 68 3.00 -11.21 -4.17
CA ILE A 68 3.58 -10.03 -4.83
C ILE A 68 4.63 -10.50 -5.84
N SER A 69 4.40 -10.26 -7.13
CA SER A 69 5.37 -10.50 -8.20
C SER A 69 5.92 -9.17 -8.72
N ARG A 70 7.25 -9.02 -8.74
CA ARG A 70 7.91 -7.80 -9.23
C ARG A 70 7.94 -7.82 -10.76
N LEU A 71 7.49 -6.72 -11.38
CA LEU A 71 7.37 -6.56 -12.83
C LEU A 71 8.67 -6.11 -13.51
N ARG A 72 9.55 -5.42 -12.78
CA ARG A 72 10.80 -4.85 -13.32
C ARG A 72 12.02 -5.48 -12.68
N ARG A 73 13.10 -5.56 -13.47
CA ARG A 73 14.40 -6.08 -13.04
C ARG A 73 15.12 -5.09 -12.12
N GLU A 74 15.71 -5.58 -11.05
CA GLU A 74 16.61 -4.78 -10.21
C GLU A 74 18.01 -4.65 -10.84
N CYS A 75 18.64 -3.49 -10.66
CA CYS A 75 20.01 -3.28 -11.07
C CYS A 75 20.96 -4.06 -10.15
N ASP A 76 22.00 -4.65 -10.74
CA ASP A 76 23.02 -5.49 -10.11
C ASP A 76 24.32 -4.72 -9.75
N ASN A 77 24.34 -3.40 -9.97
CA ASN A 77 25.52 -2.58 -9.66
C ASN A 77 25.62 -2.38 -8.14
N ASP A 78 26.81 -2.48 -7.55
CA ASP A 78 27.03 -2.31 -6.11
C ASP A 78 26.58 -0.92 -5.58
N THR A 79 26.56 0.09 -6.47
CA THR A 79 26.04 1.43 -6.16
C THR A 79 24.50 1.53 -6.21
N CYS A 80 23.87 0.55 -6.84
CA CYS A 80 22.43 0.42 -7.03
C CYS A 80 21.94 -0.81 -6.27
N GLY A 81 21.68 -0.63 -4.98
CA GLY A 81 21.15 -1.69 -4.12
C GLY A 81 19.71 -2.11 -4.46
N ALA A 82 19.19 -3.01 -3.64
CA ALA A 82 17.82 -3.52 -3.73
C ALA A 82 16.80 -2.37 -3.81
N GLY A 83 15.79 -2.53 -4.68
CA GLY A 83 14.78 -1.50 -4.96
C GLY A 83 15.15 -0.49 -6.05
N VAL A 84 16.35 -0.54 -6.64
CA VAL A 84 16.66 0.23 -7.85
C VAL A 84 16.26 -0.55 -9.09
N PHE A 85 15.10 -0.22 -9.65
CA PHE A 85 14.57 -0.89 -10.83
C PHE A 85 15.12 -0.29 -12.13
N MET A 86 15.44 -1.17 -13.08
CA MET A 86 15.83 -0.78 -14.43
C MET A 86 14.58 -0.45 -15.26
N ALA A 87 14.64 0.63 -16.01
CA ALA A 87 13.63 0.97 -17.01
C ALA A 87 13.67 -0.05 -18.15
N ALA A 88 12.54 -0.66 -18.47
CA ALA A 88 12.39 -1.56 -19.60
C ALA A 88 12.08 -0.76 -20.86
N MET A 89 12.92 -0.89 -21.87
CA MET A 89 12.73 -0.38 -23.24
C MET A 89 12.59 -1.58 -24.19
N GLU A 90 12.31 -1.31 -25.47
CA GLU A 90 12.09 -2.35 -26.48
C GLU A 90 13.29 -3.30 -26.65
N ASP A 91 14.51 -2.75 -26.70
CA ASP A 91 15.75 -3.47 -26.97
C ASP A 91 16.70 -3.54 -25.77
N ARG A 92 16.36 -2.87 -24.67
CA ARG A 92 17.30 -2.68 -23.55
C ARG A 92 16.64 -2.44 -22.21
N HIS A 93 17.41 -2.67 -21.15
CA HIS A 93 17.12 -2.20 -19.80
C HIS A 93 18.11 -1.12 -19.41
N TYR A 94 17.61 0.02 -18.92
CA TYR A 94 18.44 1.15 -18.52
C TYR A 94 18.24 1.47 -17.03
N CYS A 95 19.33 1.50 -16.26
CA CYS A 95 19.32 1.96 -14.88
C CYS A 95 19.51 3.48 -14.82
N GLY A 96 18.49 4.22 -14.37
CA GLY A 96 18.57 5.68 -14.24
C GLY A 96 19.54 6.19 -13.17
N LYS A 97 19.95 5.33 -12.23
CA LYS A 97 20.83 5.72 -11.10
C LYS A 97 22.32 5.60 -11.44
N CYS A 98 22.74 4.48 -12.04
CA CYS A 98 24.15 4.26 -12.42
C CYS A 98 24.41 4.30 -13.92
N SER A 99 23.40 4.63 -14.73
CA SER A 99 23.48 4.68 -16.19
C SER A 99 23.91 3.36 -16.86
N LYS A 100 23.76 2.22 -16.16
CA LYS A 100 24.02 0.89 -16.72
C LYS A 100 22.93 0.50 -17.71
N THR A 101 23.35 0.03 -18.89
CA THR A 101 22.44 -0.44 -19.95
C THR A 101 22.69 -1.92 -20.22
N LEU A 102 21.64 -2.73 -20.21
CA LEU A 102 21.66 -4.13 -20.64
C LEU A 102 20.89 -4.22 -21.94
N VAL A 103 21.55 -4.51 -23.05
CA VAL A 103 20.91 -4.69 -24.35
C VAL A 103 20.52 -6.16 -24.50
N PHE A 104 19.29 -6.42 -24.94
CA PHE A 104 18.91 -7.75 -25.38
C PHE A 104 19.32 -7.88 -26.82
N THR A 105 20.54 -8.34 -27.06
CA THR A 105 20.78 -9.05 -28.31
C THR A 105 19.91 -10.30 -28.23
N SER A 106 18.94 -10.43 -29.14
CA SER A 106 18.49 -11.78 -29.49
C SER A 106 19.77 -12.60 -29.71
N PRO A 107 19.85 -13.85 -29.23
CA PRO A 107 20.86 -14.75 -29.76
C PRO A 107 20.54 -14.94 -31.25
N ASP A 108 21.00 -13.99 -32.07
CA ASP A 108 21.63 -14.10 -33.39
C ASP A 108 21.47 -15.51 -34.00
N GLU A 109 20.84 -15.66 -35.17
CA GLU A 109 21.46 -15.31 -36.46
C GLU A 109 22.99 -15.20 -36.43
#